data_AF-A0A5E4QSC4-F1
#
_entry.id   AF-A0A5E4QSC4-F1
#
_cell.length_a   1.000
_cell.length_b   1.000
_cell.length_c   1.000
_cell.angle_alpha   90.00
_cell.angle_beta   90.00
_cell.angle_gamma   90.00
#
_symmetry.space_group_name_H-M   'P 1'
#
loop_
_entity.id
_entity.type
_entity.pdbx_description
1 polymer ?
#
loop_
_entity_poly.entity_id
_entity_poly.type
_entity_poly.pdbx_seq_one_letter_code
_entity_poly.pdbx_strand_id
1 'polypeptide(L)'
;MVGTCEACREHISVTVKRIKCTQCNCMFHSECVRFTGDSTSSRTQWKCPNCVAIARKGGDNSNTPIRADKSSKVARSTRTDSADPTISVCDDTRATTAANSMLIGRFESILDAKLKTIKDEIVIEIIKELKSTVFTELKNEIVSLSSELSQLQVAQNHLQSENDQLKSDLCTLQARVTFSEDQLSDLRSQFGRQQQQGRINNLDIVGLPQMTSESPTDLVLKIAEYAGVELKPDDIEFAHRIQPQKPTAGRPKPIVVKMSDRICKDKLLSGLKRKMGICTKDIGFSGLEKKFFVNEHLTPENKQLLKKTKKFRTKRSIQVLYGYDILRHDRNPETSKKTLGGGVLLCASKNLQILHQHDWVCPGVESVWATIPAETLHIQGRRNVHIGLIYAPPDNLLPARINSISTRLAEIISLYPNDYILLTGDFNLPNITWSESWPAIQRRGSVELQNAFLNFYDLCNLAGLKQQNTIFNCKPNTLDLLFSNIDFEVHHSSLPLVSEDKYHPCLEFDLSYLLIRNTQRKPTKGPNFLKECDYSKTIKDLAY
;
A
#
# COMPACT_ATOMS: atom_id res chain seq x y z
N MET A 1 7.58 -18.00 -15.17
CA MET A 1 6.56 -18.47 -16.13
C MET A 1 6.47 -19.99 -15.98
N VAL A 2 5.28 -20.56 -15.80
CA VAL A 2 5.12 -22.00 -15.47
C VAL A 2 4.68 -22.84 -16.68
N GLY A 3 4.03 -22.22 -17.67
CA GLY A 3 3.57 -22.86 -18.89
C GLY A 3 2.46 -22.04 -19.56
N THR A 4 1.82 -22.61 -20.57
CA THR A 4 0.68 -22.01 -21.28
C THR A 4 -0.59 -22.77 -20.89
N CYS A 5 -1.71 -22.07 -20.73
CA CYS A 5 -2.98 -22.70 -20.40
C CYS A 5 -3.63 -23.29 -21.65
N GLU A 6 -3.92 -24.58 -21.65
CA GLU A 6 -4.51 -25.26 -22.83
C GLU A 6 -5.98 -24.84 -23.09
N ALA A 7 -6.67 -24.24 -22.12
CA ALA A 7 -8.05 -23.78 -22.27
C ALA A 7 -8.17 -22.38 -22.89
N CYS A 8 -7.37 -21.41 -22.44
CA CYS A 8 -7.43 -20.02 -22.94
C CYS A 8 -6.23 -19.61 -23.80
N ARG A 9 -5.21 -20.47 -23.95
CA ARG A 9 -3.96 -20.24 -24.68
C ARG A 9 -3.08 -19.09 -24.15
N GLU A 10 -3.42 -18.54 -22.98
CA GLU A 10 -2.64 -17.51 -22.28
C GLU A 10 -1.56 -18.09 -21.35
N HIS A 11 -0.55 -17.29 -21.02
CA HIS A 11 0.54 -17.69 -20.14
C HIS A 11 0.11 -17.83 -18.67
N ILE A 12 0.57 -18.91 -18.02
CA ILE A 12 0.35 -19.15 -16.59
C ILE A 12 1.50 -18.54 -15.78
N SER A 13 1.18 -17.47 -15.05
CA SER A 13 2.09 -16.86 -14.07
C SER A 13 2.29 -17.77 -12.85
N VAL A 14 3.43 -17.62 -12.17
CA VAL A 14 3.77 -18.41 -10.96
C VAL A 14 2.79 -18.15 -9.82
N THR A 15 2.20 -16.95 -9.78
CA THR A 15 1.29 -16.47 -8.73
C THR A 15 -0.17 -16.93 -8.89
N VAL A 16 -0.54 -17.52 -10.04
CA VAL A 16 -1.93 -17.89 -10.35
C VAL A 16 -2.19 -19.37 -10.03
N LYS A 17 -3.36 -19.67 -9.45
CA LYS A 17 -3.80 -21.05 -9.19
C LYS A 17 -3.89 -21.84 -10.50
N ARG A 18 -3.23 -23.00 -10.54
CA ARG A 18 -3.11 -23.85 -11.73
C ARG A 18 -3.34 -25.31 -11.37
N ILE A 19 -3.71 -26.10 -12.38
CA ILE A 19 -3.83 -27.54 -12.26
C ILE A 19 -3.29 -28.25 -13.51
N LYS A 20 -2.74 -29.44 -13.31
CA LYS A 20 -2.21 -30.31 -14.37
C LYS A 20 -3.13 -31.50 -14.54
N CYS A 21 -3.49 -31.82 -15.77
CA CYS A 21 -4.25 -33.05 -16.04
C CYS A 21 -3.34 -34.27 -15.88
N THR A 22 -3.80 -35.29 -15.14
CA THR A 22 -3.03 -36.52 -14.94
C THR A 22 -2.96 -37.45 -16.15
N GLN A 23 -3.82 -37.24 -17.16
CA GLN A 23 -3.88 -38.07 -18.36
C GLN A 23 -3.07 -37.49 -19.53
N CYS A 24 -3.29 -36.22 -19.90
CA CYS A 24 -2.54 -35.59 -21.00
C CYS A 24 -1.34 -34.76 -20.54
N ASN A 25 -1.14 -34.57 -19.23
CA ASN A 25 -0.10 -33.73 -18.66
C ASN A 25 -0.15 -32.22 -19.04
N CYS A 26 -1.17 -31.75 -19.76
CA CYS A 26 -1.36 -30.33 -20.06
C CYS A 26 -1.71 -29.51 -18.81
N MET A 27 -1.37 -28.21 -18.86
CA MET A 27 -1.55 -27.25 -17.76
C MET A 27 -2.75 -26.33 -18.00
N PHE A 28 -3.46 -26.00 -16.93
CA PHE A 28 -4.66 -25.16 -16.96
C PHE A 28 -4.66 -24.16 -15.81
N HIS A 29 -5.20 -22.95 -16.05
CA HIS A 29 -5.66 -22.10 -14.96
C HIS A 29 -6.81 -22.81 -14.24
N SER A 30 -6.80 -22.83 -12.90
CA SER A 30 -7.87 -23.49 -12.14
C SER A 30 -9.25 -22.91 -12.46
N GLU A 31 -9.33 -21.60 -12.72
CA GLU A 31 -10.57 -20.90 -13.09
C GLU A 31 -11.10 -21.31 -14.47
N CYS A 32 -10.23 -21.44 -15.48
CA CYS A 32 -10.64 -21.81 -16.84
C CYS A 32 -11.31 -23.18 -16.92
N VAL A 33 -11.00 -24.07 -15.98
CA VAL A 33 -11.59 -25.42 -15.89
C VAL A 33 -12.49 -25.58 -14.66
N ARG A 34 -12.84 -24.47 -13.98
CA ARG A 34 -13.67 -24.42 -12.77
C ARG A 34 -13.26 -25.41 -11.68
N PHE A 35 -11.95 -25.61 -11.52
CA PHE A 35 -11.41 -26.49 -10.49
C PHE A 35 -11.36 -25.77 -9.14
N THR A 36 -12.15 -26.26 -8.18
CA THR A 36 -12.28 -25.71 -6.82
C THR A 36 -11.65 -26.60 -5.74
N GLY A 37 -10.98 -27.70 -6.13
CA GLY A 37 -10.38 -28.64 -5.18
C GLY A 37 -9.11 -28.08 -4.53
N ASP A 38 -9.10 -27.96 -3.20
CA ASP A 38 -7.93 -27.46 -2.47
C ASP A 38 -7.10 -28.57 -1.80
N SER A 39 -7.56 -29.83 -1.81
CA SER A 39 -6.84 -30.97 -1.23
C SER A 39 -5.80 -31.57 -2.19
N THR A 40 -4.69 -32.10 -1.65
CA THR A 40 -3.64 -32.77 -2.44
C THR A 40 -4.19 -33.97 -3.23
N SER A 41 -5.14 -34.72 -2.67
CA SER A 41 -5.80 -35.87 -3.32
C SER A 41 -6.64 -35.45 -4.55
N SER A 42 -7.39 -34.35 -4.45
CA SER A 42 -8.19 -33.84 -5.57
C SER A 42 -7.32 -33.36 -6.74
N ARG A 43 -6.09 -32.90 -6.48
CA ARG A 43 -5.13 -32.47 -7.50
C ARG A 43 -4.45 -33.65 -8.21
N THR A 44 -4.18 -34.75 -7.50
CA THR A 44 -3.50 -35.93 -8.06
C THR A 44 -4.42 -36.88 -8.81
N GLN A 45 -5.73 -36.66 -8.80
CA GLN A 45 -6.71 -37.47 -9.53
C GLN A 45 -7.41 -36.72 -10.66
N TRP A 46 -7.16 -35.40 -10.79
CA TRP A 46 -7.90 -34.55 -11.72
C TRP A 46 -7.56 -34.81 -13.20
N LYS A 47 -8.60 -35.00 -14.01
CA LYS A 47 -8.53 -35.15 -15.46
C LYS A 47 -9.23 -33.97 -16.14
N CYS A 48 -8.66 -33.44 -17.22
CA CYS A 48 -9.27 -32.32 -17.95
C CYS A 48 -10.55 -32.79 -18.67
N PRO A 49 -11.47 -31.86 -18.99
CA PRO A 49 -12.74 -32.19 -19.66
C PRO A 49 -12.56 -33.00 -20.95
N ASN A 50 -11.49 -32.72 -21.72
CA ASN A 50 -11.20 -33.44 -22.97
C ASN A 50 -10.79 -34.90 -22.72
N CYS A 51 -9.90 -35.15 -21.75
CA CYS A 51 -9.50 -36.50 -21.38
C CYS A 51 -10.64 -37.31 -20.77
N VAL A 52 -11.53 -36.66 -20.01
CA VAL A 52 -12.75 -37.29 -19.49
C VAL A 52 -13.71 -37.64 -20.63
N ALA A 53 -13.86 -36.76 -21.62
CA ALA A 53 -14.70 -37.01 -22.80
C ALA A 53 -14.15 -38.14 -23.69
N ILE A 54 -12.83 -38.25 -23.83
CA ILE A 54 -12.17 -39.34 -24.57
C ILE A 54 -12.31 -40.68 -23.82
N ALA A 55 -12.18 -40.70 -22.49
CA ALA A 55 -12.37 -41.90 -21.69
C ALA A 55 -13.80 -42.47 -21.77
N ARG A 56 -14.81 -41.61 -22.00
CA ARG A 56 -16.19 -42.03 -22.22
C ARG A 56 -16.46 -42.64 -23.61
N LYS A 57 -15.53 -42.51 -24.57
CA LYS A 57 -15.67 -43.06 -25.93
C LYS A 57 -15.06 -44.47 -26.08
N GLY A 58 -14.54 -45.07 -25.01
CA GLY A 58 -13.93 -46.41 -25.02
C GLY A 58 -14.78 -47.53 -24.41
N GLY A 59 -16.10 -47.32 -24.28
CA GLY A 59 -17.03 -48.37 -23.83
C GLY A 59 -17.69 -49.06 -25.03
N ASP A 60 -17.74 -50.39 -24.98
CA ASP A 60 -18.41 -51.27 -25.95
C ASP A 60 -19.78 -50.73 -26.42
N ASN A 61 -19.93 -50.60 -27.73
CA ASN A 61 -21.07 -50.00 -28.43
C ASN A 61 -22.17 -51.03 -28.73
N SER A 62 -22.13 -52.22 -28.13
CA SER A 62 -23.02 -53.35 -28.42
C SER A 62 -24.52 -53.12 -28.12
N ASN A 63 -24.93 -51.96 -27.59
CA ASN A 63 -26.34 -51.66 -27.30
C ASN A 63 -26.79 -50.21 -27.57
N THR A 64 -26.33 -49.57 -28.65
CA THR A 64 -26.96 -48.30 -29.10
C THR A 64 -27.88 -48.55 -30.30
N PRO A 65 -29.21 -48.34 -30.19
CA PRO A 65 -30.12 -48.61 -31.31
C PRO A 65 -29.91 -47.58 -32.42
N ILE A 66 -29.60 -48.07 -33.60
CA ILE A 66 -29.54 -47.28 -34.83
C ILE A 66 -30.98 -46.88 -35.20
N ARG A 67 -31.21 -45.57 -35.27
CA ARG A 67 -32.40 -44.98 -35.87
C ARG A 67 -32.33 -45.18 -37.38
N ALA A 68 -33.26 -45.93 -37.96
CA ALA A 68 -33.44 -46.02 -39.40
C ALA A 68 -34.91 -45.85 -39.80
N ASP A 69 -35.08 -44.99 -40.80
CA ASP A 69 -36.33 -44.50 -41.36
C ASP A 69 -37.09 -45.53 -42.22
N LYS A 70 -38.36 -45.17 -42.44
CA LYS A 70 -39.35 -45.69 -43.37
C LYS A 70 -38.79 -46.34 -44.66
N SER A 71 -39.29 -47.51 -45.02
CA SER A 71 -40.15 -47.73 -46.21
C SER A 71 -40.17 -49.20 -46.66
N SER A 72 -41.40 -49.71 -46.78
CA SER A 72 -41.98 -50.42 -47.94
C SER A 72 -41.18 -51.51 -48.69
N LYS A 73 -41.81 -52.69 -48.77
CA LYS A 73 -42.04 -53.56 -49.96
C LYS A 73 -41.42 -54.98 -49.95
N VAL A 74 -42.36 -55.95 -49.94
CA VAL A 74 -42.59 -56.98 -50.97
C VAL A 74 -41.67 -58.22 -51.00
N ALA A 75 -42.33 -59.39 -50.86
CA ALA A 75 -42.09 -60.70 -51.53
C ALA A 75 -40.76 -61.44 -51.22
N ARG A 76 -40.62 -62.77 -51.31
CA ARG A 76 -41.49 -63.93 -51.59
C ARG A 76 -40.57 -65.16 -51.62
N SER A 77 -41.02 -66.26 -51.01
CA SER A 77 -40.68 -67.68 -51.28
C SER A 77 -39.19 -68.11 -51.19
N THR A 78 -38.81 -69.37 -50.98
CA THR A 78 -39.26 -70.69 -51.52
C THR A 78 -38.67 -71.79 -50.61
N ARG A 79 -39.44 -72.81 -50.20
CA ARG A 79 -39.54 -74.21 -50.75
C ARG A 79 -38.26 -75.05 -50.53
N THR A 80 -38.25 -76.38 -50.37
CA THR A 80 -39.07 -77.52 -50.86
C THR A 80 -38.98 -78.69 -49.84
N ASP A 81 -39.94 -79.62 -49.78
CA ASP A 81 -39.93 -80.96 -50.42
C ASP A 81 -41.19 -81.71 -49.91
N SER A 82 -41.88 -82.65 -50.56
CA SER A 82 -41.83 -83.31 -51.86
C SER A 82 -43.07 -84.23 -52.01
N ALA A 83 -43.53 -84.37 -53.27
CA ALA A 83 -44.18 -85.52 -53.90
C ALA A 83 -45.63 -86.01 -53.54
N ASP A 84 -46.41 -86.03 -54.63
CA ASP A 84 -47.77 -86.53 -54.95
C ASP A 84 -47.94 -88.07 -54.79
N PRO A 85 -49.17 -88.66 -54.80
CA PRO A 85 -50.00 -88.67 -56.01
C PRO A 85 -51.54 -88.59 -55.85
N THR A 86 -52.15 -88.08 -56.92
CA THR A 86 -53.58 -88.08 -57.28
C THR A 86 -54.33 -89.39 -57.10
N ILE A 87 -55.52 -89.31 -56.48
CA ILE A 87 -56.65 -90.20 -56.72
C ILE A 87 -57.92 -89.35 -56.85
N SER A 88 -58.59 -89.48 -58.00
CA SER A 88 -59.93 -88.98 -58.28
C SER A 88 -60.96 -89.95 -57.71
N VAL A 89 -61.81 -89.50 -56.79
CA VAL A 89 -63.09 -90.15 -56.47
C VAL A 89 -64.16 -89.07 -56.27
N CYS A 90 -65.31 -89.37 -56.84
CA CYS A 90 -66.58 -88.63 -56.93
C CYS A 90 -67.21 -88.18 -55.61
N ASP A 91 -67.93 -87.06 -55.72
CA ASP A 91 -69.15 -86.58 -55.03
C ASP A 91 -69.36 -86.72 -53.50
N ASP A 92 -70.02 -85.67 -52.97
CA ASP A 92 -70.59 -85.48 -51.62
C ASP A 92 -69.64 -85.24 -50.43
N THR A 93 -69.29 -83.98 -50.14
CA THR A 93 -68.93 -83.48 -48.76
C THR A 93 -68.60 -81.96 -48.64
N ARG A 94 -69.23 -81.06 -49.41
CA ARG A 94 -69.00 -79.60 -49.25
C ARG A 94 -69.55 -79.00 -47.94
N ALA A 95 -70.50 -79.65 -47.27
CA ALA A 95 -71.10 -79.13 -46.03
C ALA A 95 -70.25 -79.39 -44.77
N THR A 96 -69.50 -80.49 -44.71
CA THR A 96 -68.77 -80.93 -43.50
C THR A 96 -67.44 -80.19 -43.29
N THR A 97 -66.73 -79.82 -44.36
CA THR A 97 -65.44 -79.10 -44.29
C THR A 97 -65.60 -77.62 -43.89
N ALA A 98 -66.69 -76.96 -44.33
CA ALA A 98 -67.01 -75.59 -43.92
C ALA A 98 -67.43 -75.49 -42.45
N ALA A 99 -68.20 -76.46 -41.96
CA ALA A 99 -68.61 -76.53 -40.55
C ALA A 99 -67.40 -76.75 -39.62
N ASN A 100 -66.45 -77.62 -40.00
CA ASN A 100 -65.22 -77.86 -39.25
C ASN A 100 -64.29 -76.63 -39.22
N SER A 101 -64.16 -75.90 -40.34
CA SER A 101 -63.41 -74.63 -40.40
C SER A 101 -64.00 -73.56 -39.46
N MET A 102 -65.33 -73.45 -39.42
CA MET A 102 -66.03 -72.49 -38.56
C MET A 102 -65.90 -72.82 -37.07
N LEU A 103 -65.87 -74.12 -36.73
CA LEU A 103 -65.61 -74.63 -35.39
C LEU A 103 -64.16 -74.35 -34.96
N ILE A 104 -63.17 -74.61 -35.81
CA ILE A 104 -61.75 -74.32 -35.54
C ILE A 104 -61.55 -72.82 -35.28
N GLY A 105 -62.11 -71.94 -36.12
CA GLY A 105 -62.00 -70.49 -35.90
C GLY A 105 -62.68 -70.01 -34.60
N ARG A 106 -63.77 -70.66 -34.18
CA ARG A 106 -64.39 -70.41 -32.86
C ARG A 106 -63.49 -70.88 -31.72
N PHE A 107 -62.87 -72.04 -31.84
CA PHE A 107 -61.94 -72.55 -30.83
C PHE A 107 -60.68 -71.68 -30.72
N GLU A 108 -60.09 -71.26 -31.84
CA GLU A 108 -58.96 -70.32 -31.87
C GLU A 108 -59.31 -69.00 -31.19
N SER A 109 -60.48 -68.43 -31.49
CA SER A 109 -60.94 -67.19 -30.86
C SER A 109 -61.15 -67.33 -29.34
N ILE A 110 -61.65 -68.47 -28.87
CA ILE A 110 -61.81 -68.74 -27.43
C ILE A 110 -60.44 -68.93 -26.78
N LEU A 111 -59.52 -69.64 -27.45
CA LEU A 111 -58.17 -69.88 -26.95
C LEU A 111 -57.40 -68.57 -26.82
N ASP A 112 -57.44 -67.71 -27.85
CA ASP A 112 -56.82 -66.38 -27.84
C ASP A 112 -57.42 -65.49 -26.76
N ALA A 113 -58.74 -65.50 -26.58
CA ALA A 113 -59.40 -64.73 -25.52
C ALA A 113 -58.93 -65.19 -24.14
N LYS A 114 -58.86 -66.51 -23.89
CA LYS A 114 -58.41 -67.07 -22.60
C LYS A 114 -56.92 -66.85 -22.36
N LEU A 115 -56.08 -67.04 -23.38
CA LEU A 115 -54.63 -66.76 -23.30
C LEU A 115 -54.37 -65.29 -23.04
N LYS A 116 -55.14 -64.39 -23.66
CA LYS A 116 -55.07 -62.96 -23.38
C LYS A 116 -55.46 -62.64 -21.94
N THR A 117 -56.56 -63.20 -21.43
CA THR A 117 -56.98 -63.01 -20.03
C THR A 117 -55.89 -63.47 -19.05
N ILE A 118 -55.34 -64.67 -19.25
CA ILE A 118 -54.28 -65.20 -18.39
C ILE A 118 -53.02 -64.32 -18.46
N LYS A 119 -52.63 -63.88 -19.67
CA LYS A 119 -51.49 -62.97 -19.86
C LYS A 119 -51.70 -61.65 -19.13
N ASP A 120 -52.89 -61.05 -19.26
CA ASP A 120 -53.22 -59.78 -18.62
C ASP A 120 -53.22 -59.92 -17.09
N GLU A 121 -53.77 -61.01 -16.54
CA GLU A 121 -53.74 -61.31 -15.09
C GLU A 121 -52.31 -61.48 -14.55
N ILE A 122 -51.48 -62.27 -15.24
CA ILE A 122 -50.07 -62.47 -14.86
C ILE A 122 -49.30 -61.15 -14.91
N VAL A 123 -49.48 -60.35 -15.97
CA VAL A 123 -48.80 -59.06 -16.12
C VAL A 123 -49.22 -58.09 -15.02
N ILE A 124 -50.50 -58.05 -14.64
CA ILE A 124 -50.99 -57.20 -13.55
C ILE A 124 -50.33 -57.59 -12.22
N GLU A 125 -50.27 -58.89 -11.90
CA GLU A 125 -49.69 -59.32 -10.62
C GLU A 125 -48.18 -59.08 -10.57
N ILE A 126 -47.44 -59.37 -11.65
CA ILE A 126 -46.01 -59.07 -11.75
C ILE A 126 -45.75 -57.57 -11.60
N ILE A 127 -46.53 -56.71 -12.27
CA ILE A 127 -46.37 -55.26 -12.16
C ILE A 127 -46.65 -54.78 -10.74
N LYS A 128 -47.65 -55.36 -10.07
CA LYS A 128 -48.01 -54.99 -8.69
C LYS A 128 -46.91 -55.38 -7.70
N GLU A 129 -46.38 -56.59 -7.82
CA GLU A 129 -45.27 -57.07 -6.98
C GLU A 129 -44.00 -56.26 -7.24
N LEU A 130 -43.60 -56.07 -8.51
CA LEU A 130 -42.45 -55.23 -8.88
C LEU A 130 -42.59 -53.80 -8.34
N LYS A 131 -43.77 -53.17 -8.49
CA LYS A 131 -44.02 -51.83 -7.95
C LYS A 131 -43.88 -51.82 -6.43
N SER A 132 -44.39 -52.83 -5.74
CA SER A 132 -44.28 -52.91 -4.28
C SER A 132 -42.82 -53.00 -3.85
N THR A 133 -42.07 -53.98 -4.38
CA THR A 133 -40.67 -54.24 -3.98
C THR A 133 -39.77 -53.04 -4.28
N VAL A 134 -39.81 -52.52 -5.51
CA VAL A 134 -39.00 -51.36 -5.91
C VAL A 134 -39.36 -50.13 -5.10
N PHE A 135 -40.65 -49.89 -4.84
CA PHE A 135 -41.07 -48.73 -4.04
C PHE A 135 -40.61 -48.86 -2.59
N THR A 136 -40.64 -50.06 -2.01
CA THR A 136 -40.15 -50.28 -0.64
C THR A 136 -38.65 -50.10 -0.51
N GLU A 137 -37.85 -50.63 -1.44
CA GLU A 137 -36.39 -50.48 -1.45
C GLU A 137 -35.99 -49.00 -1.60
N LEU A 138 -36.53 -48.32 -2.61
CA LEU A 138 -36.28 -46.90 -2.84
C LEU A 138 -36.70 -46.04 -1.64
N LYS A 139 -37.84 -46.36 -1.01
CA LYS A 139 -38.30 -45.63 0.17
C LYS A 139 -37.34 -45.78 1.34
N ASN A 140 -36.80 -46.98 1.56
CA ASN A 140 -35.84 -47.24 2.63
C ASN A 140 -34.51 -46.51 2.38
N GLU A 141 -34.01 -46.52 1.14
CA GLU A 141 -32.80 -45.76 0.78
C GLU A 141 -32.99 -44.26 0.95
N ILE A 142 -34.12 -43.70 0.52
CA ILE A 142 -34.45 -42.28 0.70
C ILE A 142 -34.46 -41.92 2.20
N VAL A 143 -35.04 -42.77 3.05
CA VAL A 143 -35.04 -42.54 4.50
C VAL A 143 -33.61 -42.58 5.06
N SER A 144 -32.78 -43.54 4.66
CA SER A 144 -31.37 -43.61 5.08
C SER A 144 -30.59 -42.37 4.67
N LEU A 145 -30.67 -41.99 3.39
CA LEU A 145 -30.01 -40.79 2.86
C LEU A 145 -30.50 -39.51 3.55
N SER A 146 -31.79 -39.42 3.88
CA SER A 146 -32.33 -38.26 4.61
C SER A 146 -31.77 -38.15 6.04
N SER A 147 -31.51 -39.30 6.69
CA SER A 147 -30.89 -39.35 8.01
C SER A 147 -29.42 -38.90 7.96
N GLU A 148 -28.66 -39.42 7.00
CA GLU A 148 -27.26 -39.03 6.79
C GLU A 148 -27.12 -37.54 6.46
N LEU A 149 -27.99 -37.00 5.59
CA LEU A 149 -28.03 -35.57 5.28
C LEU A 149 -28.28 -34.72 6.53
N SER A 150 -29.18 -35.18 7.41
CA SER A 150 -29.47 -34.49 8.67
C SER A 150 -28.26 -34.47 9.61
N GLN A 151 -27.53 -35.60 9.70
CA GLN A 151 -26.31 -35.69 10.51
C GLN A 151 -25.18 -34.81 9.95
N LEU A 152 -25.00 -34.81 8.62
CA LEU A 152 -24.03 -33.93 7.95
C LEU A 152 -24.36 -32.46 8.17
N GLN A 153 -25.63 -32.08 8.16
CA GLN A 153 -26.05 -30.70 8.42
C GLN A 153 -25.75 -30.27 9.85
N VAL A 154 -25.91 -31.15 10.84
CA VAL A 154 -25.51 -30.89 12.23
C VAL A 154 -24.00 -30.72 12.34
N ALA A 155 -23.21 -31.61 11.74
CA ALA A 155 -21.75 -31.52 11.74
C ALA A 155 -21.26 -30.23 11.05
N GLN A 156 -21.89 -29.83 9.94
CA GLN A 156 -21.59 -28.58 9.25
C GLN A 156 -21.85 -27.36 10.13
N ASN A 157 -22.99 -27.33 10.83
CA ASN A 157 -23.32 -26.23 11.73
C ASN A 157 -22.34 -26.14 12.91
N HIS A 158 -21.90 -27.29 13.44
CA HIS A 158 -20.90 -27.33 14.50
C HIS A 158 -19.54 -26.79 14.03
N LEU A 159 -19.05 -27.26 12.88
CA LEU A 159 -17.81 -26.76 12.27
C LEU A 159 -17.88 -25.27 11.93
N GLN A 160 -19.06 -24.77 11.52
CA GLN A 160 -19.26 -23.35 11.25
C GLN A 160 -19.13 -22.54 12.55
N SER A 161 -19.74 -23.00 13.64
CA SER A 161 -19.64 -22.38 14.96
C SER A 161 -18.19 -22.33 15.47
N GLU A 162 -17.45 -23.45 15.38
CA GLU A 162 -16.03 -23.49 15.76
C GLU A 162 -15.18 -22.54 14.92
N ASN A 163 -15.43 -22.47 13.60
CA ASN A 163 -14.71 -21.54 12.73
C ASN A 163 -14.97 -20.08 13.12
N ASP A 164 -16.19 -19.75 13.50
CA ASP A 164 -16.54 -18.38 13.90
C ASP A 164 -15.93 -18.04 15.28
N GLN A 165 -15.87 -19.00 16.20
CA GLN A 165 -15.13 -18.85 17.45
C GLN A 165 -13.62 -18.65 17.21
N LEU A 166 -13.00 -19.49 16.36
CA LEU A 166 -11.58 -19.39 16.02
C LEU A 166 -11.24 -18.05 15.36
N LYS A 167 -12.11 -17.52 14.49
CA LYS A 167 -11.94 -16.18 13.91
C LYS A 167 -11.98 -15.09 14.98
N SER A 168 -12.89 -15.21 15.95
CA SER A 168 -13.00 -14.28 17.08
C SER A 168 -11.74 -14.29 17.94
N ASP A 169 -11.23 -15.49 18.26
CA ASP A 169 -10.02 -15.67 19.05
C ASP A 169 -8.79 -15.12 18.31
N LEU A 170 -8.69 -15.35 17.00
CA LEU A 170 -7.63 -14.78 16.16
C LEU A 170 -7.66 -13.26 16.16
N CYS A 171 -8.84 -12.64 16.04
CA CYS A 171 -8.98 -11.18 16.11
C CYS A 171 -8.49 -10.65 17.47
N THR A 172 -8.88 -11.31 18.55
CA THR A 172 -8.48 -10.95 19.92
C THR A 172 -6.97 -11.11 20.14
N LEU A 173 -6.38 -12.21 19.68
CA LEU A 173 -4.95 -12.46 19.77
C LEU A 173 -4.15 -11.45 18.94
N GLN A 174 -4.60 -11.14 17.73
CA GLN A 174 -3.99 -10.12 16.89
C GLN A 174 -3.98 -8.75 17.59
N ALA A 175 -5.11 -8.34 18.17
CA ALA A 175 -5.21 -7.09 18.91
C ALA A 175 -4.25 -7.04 20.12
N ARG A 176 -4.10 -8.17 20.84
CA ARG A 176 -3.16 -8.27 21.96
C ARG A 176 -1.69 -8.23 21.52
N VAL A 177 -1.36 -8.86 20.40
CA VAL A 177 -0.02 -8.81 19.82
C VAL A 177 0.32 -7.39 19.42
N THR A 178 -0.53 -6.72 18.65
CA THR A 178 -0.30 -5.33 18.23
C THR A 178 -0.16 -4.40 19.43
N PHE A 179 -1.03 -4.53 20.43
CA PHE A 179 -0.93 -3.74 21.66
C PHE A 179 0.39 -3.99 22.40
N SER A 180 0.83 -5.24 22.51
CA SER A 180 2.10 -5.59 23.17
C SER A 180 3.31 -5.07 22.40
N GLU A 181 3.28 -5.11 21.07
CA GLU A 181 4.32 -4.55 20.19
C GLU A 181 4.42 -3.02 20.36
N ASP A 182 3.27 -2.33 20.44
CA ASP A 182 3.21 -0.88 20.68
C ASP A 182 3.80 -0.52 22.06
N GLN A 183 3.43 -1.27 23.10
CA GLN A 183 4.01 -1.09 24.44
C GLN A 183 5.53 -1.32 24.43
N LEU A 184 6.00 -2.39 23.78
CA LEU A 184 7.44 -2.66 23.67
C LEU A 184 8.18 -1.55 22.90
N SER A 185 7.56 -0.99 21.87
CA SER A 185 8.11 0.14 21.11
C SER A 185 8.23 1.38 21.99
N ASP A 186 7.19 1.72 22.76
CA ASP A 186 7.21 2.88 23.65
C ASP A 186 8.24 2.70 24.78
N LEU A 187 8.27 1.53 25.44
CA LEU A 187 9.26 1.25 26.48
C LEU A 187 10.70 1.37 25.94
N ARG A 188 10.98 0.83 24.76
CA ARG A 188 12.30 0.99 24.11
C ARG A 188 12.63 2.45 23.85
N SER A 189 11.66 3.23 23.39
CA SER A 189 11.85 4.66 23.16
C SER A 189 12.10 5.43 24.46
N GLN A 190 11.36 5.13 25.54
CA GLN A 190 11.58 5.71 26.87
C GLN A 190 12.98 5.38 27.40
N PHE A 191 13.37 4.11 27.29
CA PHE A 191 14.70 3.64 27.71
C PHE A 191 15.82 4.33 26.93
N GLY A 192 15.67 4.47 25.61
CA GLY A 192 16.61 5.21 24.77
C GLY A 192 16.74 6.68 25.18
N ARG A 193 15.62 7.35 25.49
CA ARG A 193 15.62 8.73 26.01
C ARG A 193 16.36 8.84 27.34
N GLN A 194 16.08 7.96 28.30
CA GLN A 194 16.74 7.95 29.60
C GLN A 194 18.26 7.71 29.46
N GLN A 195 18.65 6.76 28.62
CA GLN A 195 20.06 6.51 28.32
C GLN A 195 20.77 7.73 27.71
N GLN A 196 20.13 8.43 26.79
CA GLN A 196 20.71 9.63 26.18
C GLN A 196 20.77 10.79 27.19
N GLN A 197 19.75 10.91 28.04
CA GLN A 197 19.71 11.90 29.12
C GLN A 197 20.88 11.72 30.10
N GLY A 198 21.21 10.47 30.46
CA GLY A 198 22.37 10.17 31.30
C GLY A 198 23.73 10.53 30.67
N ARG A 199 23.76 10.81 29.36
CA ARG A 199 24.97 11.23 28.61
C ARG A 199 24.94 12.70 28.19
N ILE A 200 23.95 13.47 28.63
CA ILE A 200 23.72 14.84 28.14
C ILE A 200 24.90 15.78 28.43
N ASN A 201 25.61 15.54 29.53
CA ASN A 201 26.81 16.30 29.92
C ASN A 201 28.11 15.66 29.45
N ASN A 202 28.03 14.57 28.68
CA ASN A 202 29.19 13.80 28.29
C ASN A 202 29.69 14.18 26.89
N LEU A 203 31.01 14.15 26.72
CA LEU A 203 31.72 14.33 25.46
C LEU A 203 32.43 13.03 25.07
N ASP A 204 32.61 12.86 23.77
CA ASP A 204 33.31 11.75 23.14
C ASP A 204 34.43 12.30 22.25
N ILE A 205 35.67 12.11 22.67
CA ILE A 205 36.87 12.57 21.97
C ILE A 205 37.49 11.39 21.23
N VAL A 206 37.49 11.47 19.90
CA VAL A 206 37.85 10.36 19.02
C VAL A 206 39.02 10.75 18.12
N GLY A 207 40.01 9.85 18.02
CA GLY A 207 41.16 10.01 17.13
C GLY A 207 42.38 10.68 17.78
N LEU A 208 42.29 11.01 19.07
CA LEU A 208 43.42 11.57 19.81
C LEU A 208 44.45 10.47 20.15
N PRO A 209 45.73 10.59 19.73
CA PRO A 209 46.79 9.62 20.01
C PRO A 209 46.97 9.36 21.51
N GLN A 210 47.46 8.16 21.86
CA GLN A 210 47.71 7.75 23.25
C GLN A 210 49.19 7.93 23.61
N MET A 211 49.47 8.55 24.76
CA MET A 211 50.81 8.67 25.32
C MET A 211 50.95 7.83 26.59
N THR A 212 52.19 7.43 26.94
CA THR A 212 52.48 6.54 28.07
C THR A 212 52.16 7.14 29.44
N SER A 213 52.19 8.47 29.58
CA SER A 213 51.94 9.20 30.83
C SER A 213 50.95 10.36 30.63
N GLU A 214 49.83 10.09 29.95
CA GLU A 214 48.81 11.11 29.72
C GLU A 214 47.81 11.23 30.86
N SER A 215 47.38 12.46 31.14
CA SER A 215 46.19 12.76 31.93
C SER A 215 45.05 13.13 30.97
N PRO A 216 43.98 12.33 30.84
CA PRO A 216 42.81 12.69 30.03
C PRO A 216 42.19 14.02 30.46
N THR A 217 42.23 14.35 31.74
CA THR A 217 41.75 15.64 32.27
C THR A 217 42.58 16.80 31.72
N ASP A 218 43.91 16.70 31.75
CA ASP A 218 44.80 17.77 31.23
C ASP A 218 44.63 17.95 29.72
N LEU A 219 44.39 16.86 28.99
CA LEU A 219 44.08 16.91 27.56
C LEU A 219 42.78 17.69 27.31
N VAL A 220 41.74 17.49 28.13
CA VAL A 220 40.49 18.25 28.02
C VAL A 220 40.70 19.73 28.33
N LEU A 221 41.50 20.06 29.35
CA LEU A 221 41.82 21.45 29.68
C LEU A 221 42.55 22.16 28.53
N LYS A 222 43.53 21.51 27.91
CA LYS A 222 44.22 22.04 26.70
C LYS A 222 43.26 22.24 25.52
N ILE A 223 42.31 21.32 25.32
CA ILE A 223 41.27 21.48 24.29
C ILE A 223 40.36 22.68 24.60
N ALA A 224 40.04 22.91 25.87
CA ALA A 224 39.22 24.05 26.31
C ALA A 224 39.93 25.39 26.14
N GLU A 225 41.21 25.46 26.51
CA GLU A 225 42.06 26.62 26.27
C GLU A 225 42.11 26.96 24.77
N TYR A 226 42.35 25.96 23.91
CA TYR A 226 42.28 26.15 22.48
C TYR A 226 40.89 26.63 22.02
N ALA A 227 39.80 26.12 22.58
CA ALA A 227 38.45 26.56 22.24
C ALA A 227 38.09 27.98 22.72
N GLY A 228 38.96 28.61 23.52
CA GLY A 228 38.72 29.92 24.15
C GLY A 228 37.70 29.82 25.30
N VAL A 229 37.71 28.71 26.03
CA VAL A 229 36.84 28.46 27.18
C VAL A 229 37.71 28.23 28.41
N GLU A 230 37.55 29.08 29.41
CA GLU A 230 38.19 28.87 30.71
C GLU A 230 37.48 27.73 31.43
N LEU A 231 38.25 26.71 31.82
CA LEU A 231 37.74 25.46 32.37
C LEU A 231 38.67 25.01 33.49
N LYS A 232 38.11 24.65 34.63
CA LYS A 232 38.86 24.19 35.81
C LYS A 232 38.76 22.66 35.92
N PRO A 233 39.71 21.99 36.62
CA PRO A 233 39.63 20.56 36.87
C PRO A 233 38.29 20.13 37.50
N ASP A 234 37.73 20.95 38.40
CA ASP A 234 36.45 20.68 39.10
C ASP A 234 35.22 20.73 38.17
N ASP A 235 35.35 21.35 36.99
CA ASP A 235 34.29 21.35 35.96
C ASP A 235 34.20 20.01 35.21
N ILE A 236 35.14 19.09 35.45
CA ILE A 236 35.23 17.77 34.85
C ILE A 236 34.98 16.72 35.95
N GLU A 237 33.80 16.09 35.92
CA GLU A 237 33.45 15.02 36.85
C GLU A 237 34.32 13.77 36.62
N PHE A 238 34.57 13.43 35.35
CA PHE A 238 35.57 12.42 35.00
C PHE A 238 36.03 12.55 33.55
N ALA A 239 37.25 12.09 33.27
CA ALA A 239 37.78 11.88 31.93
C ALA A 239 38.62 10.60 31.89
N HIS A 240 38.27 9.64 31.03
CA HIS A 240 39.02 8.39 30.88
C HIS A 240 38.92 7.80 29.48
N ARG A 241 39.90 6.99 29.09
CA ARG A 241 39.84 6.23 27.83
C ARG A 241 38.92 5.02 27.98
N ILE A 242 38.08 4.79 26.98
CA ILE A 242 37.17 3.66 26.94
C ILE A 242 37.57 2.67 25.85
N GLN A 243 37.48 1.38 26.16
CA GLN A 243 37.63 0.32 25.16
C GLN A 243 36.42 0.32 24.20
N PRO A 244 36.61 0.55 22.89
CA PRO A 244 35.50 0.48 21.95
C PRO A 244 34.99 -0.97 21.83
N GLN A 245 33.67 -1.13 21.69
CA GLN A 245 33.00 -2.43 21.46
C GLN A 245 33.55 -3.19 20.25
N LYS A 246 33.99 -2.47 19.21
CA LYS A 246 34.66 -3.02 18.02
C LYS A 246 36.00 -2.30 17.83
N PRO A 247 37.10 -2.83 18.38
CA PRO A 247 38.42 -2.23 18.19
C PRO A 247 38.84 -2.30 16.72
N THR A 248 39.41 -1.22 16.22
CA THR A 248 40.01 -1.15 14.87
C THR A 248 41.52 -1.04 15.04
N ALA A 249 42.28 -1.92 14.39
CA ALA A 249 43.73 -1.90 14.45
C ALA A 249 44.27 -0.52 14.05
N GLY A 250 45.20 0.03 14.85
CA GLY A 250 45.80 1.35 14.63
C GLY A 250 44.94 2.55 15.01
N ARG A 251 43.69 2.37 15.47
CA ARG A 251 42.84 3.47 15.94
C ARG A 251 42.97 3.68 17.45
N PRO A 252 43.30 4.89 17.93
CA PRO A 252 43.38 5.18 19.36
C PRO A 252 42.06 4.97 20.09
N LYS A 253 42.12 4.56 21.37
CA LYS A 253 40.94 4.43 22.23
C LYS A 253 40.31 5.82 22.47
N PRO A 254 39.00 6.00 22.33
CA PRO A 254 38.35 7.28 22.58
C PRO A 254 38.43 7.68 24.06
N ILE A 255 38.40 8.98 24.33
CA ILE A 255 38.24 9.53 25.69
C ILE A 255 36.78 9.92 25.88
N VAL A 256 36.15 9.44 26.94
CA VAL A 256 34.86 9.95 27.39
C VAL A 256 35.07 10.88 28.56
N VAL A 257 34.40 12.02 28.50
CA VAL A 257 34.45 13.07 29.50
C VAL A 257 33.03 13.31 29.99
N LYS A 258 32.83 13.50 31.29
CA LYS A 258 31.59 14.03 31.84
C LYS A 258 31.87 15.39 32.47
N MET A 259 31.15 16.38 31.99
CA MET A 259 31.21 17.74 32.51
C MET A 259 30.26 17.88 33.71
N SER A 260 30.65 18.69 34.69
CA SER A 260 29.79 19.04 35.83
C SER A 260 28.56 19.84 35.38
N ASP A 261 28.71 20.63 34.31
CA ASP A 261 27.63 21.46 33.75
C ASP A 261 27.51 21.34 32.23
N ARG A 262 26.25 21.32 31.76
CA ARG A 262 25.88 21.34 30.35
C ARG A 262 26.33 22.63 29.66
N ILE A 263 26.28 23.78 30.34
CA ILE A 263 26.64 25.06 29.72
C ILE A 263 28.13 25.06 29.34
N CYS A 264 29.00 24.57 30.21
CA CYS A 264 30.43 24.43 29.95
C CYS A 264 30.69 23.52 28.74
N LYS A 265 29.99 22.37 28.68
CA LYS A 265 30.04 21.45 27.53
C LYS A 265 29.64 22.14 26.22
N ASP A 266 28.52 22.86 26.21
CA ASP A 266 27.98 23.51 25.02
C ASP A 266 28.87 24.68 24.56
N LYS A 267 29.46 25.44 25.50
CA LYS A 267 30.49 26.47 25.22
C LYS A 267 31.72 25.87 24.56
N LEU A 268 32.24 24.75 25.09
CA LEU A 268 33.39 24.05 24.54
C LEU A 268 33.16 23.60 23.09
N LEU A 269 32.05 22.91 22.83
CA LEU A 269 31.69 22.48 21.47
C LEU A 269 31.50 23.67 20.51
N SER A 270 30.91 24.77 20.99
CA SER A 270 30.71 25.97 20.18
C SER A 270 32.02 26.69 19.88
N GLY A 271 32.94 26.75 20.85
CA GLY A 271 34.29 27.28 20.67
C GLY A 271 35.07 26.54 19.58
N LEU A 272 35.05 25.20 19.64
CA LEU A 272 35.70 24.35 18.63
C LEU A 272 35.08 24.51 17.23
N LYS A 273 33.76 24.66 17.14
CA LYS A 273 33.07 24.92 15.86
C LYS A 273 33.50 26.25 15.25
N ARG A 274 33.64 27.32 16.04
CA ARG A 274 34.12 28.63 15.55
C ARG A 274 35.55 28.56 15.00
N LYS A 275 36.39 27.70 15.58
CA LYS A 275 37.76 27.47 15.10
C LYS A 275 37.89 26.48 13.94
N MET A 276 36.75 26.00 13.40
CA MET A 276 36.71 25.08 12.25
C MET A 276 37.44 23.75 12.47
N GLY A 277 37.50 23.30 13.73
CA GLY A 277 38.13 22.04 14.13
C GLY A 277 39.34 22.24 15.03
N ILE A 278 40.04 21.14 15.28
CA ILE A 278 41.21 21.06 16.14
C ILE A 278 42.10 19.91 15.67
N CYS A 279 43.40 20.02 15.87
CA CYS A 279 44.36 18.97 15.55
C CYS A 279 45.43 18.82 16.64
N THR A 280 46.24 17.78 16.53
CA THR A 280 47.21 17.40 17.58
C THR A 280 48.22 18.51 17.91
N LYS A 281 48.68 19.29 16.91
CA LYS A 281 49.61 20.41 17.15
C LYS A 281 49.02 21.51 18.03
N ASP A 282 47.71 21.73 17.93
CA ASP A 282 47.01 22.82 18.62
C ASP A 282 46.98 22.65 20.15
N ILE A 283 47.21 21.42 20.62
CA ILE A 283 47.21 21.03 22.04
C ILE A 283 48.55 20.45 22.48
N GLY A 284 49.62 20.76 21.73
CA GLY A 284 50.99 20.49 22.13
C GLY A 284 51.48 19.05 21.93
N PHE A 285 50.87 18.28 21.03
CA PHE A 285 51.46 17.00 20.61
C PHE A 285 52.57 17.24 19.58
N SER A 286 53.71 16.57 19.77
CA SER A 286 54.80 16.51 18.81
C SER A 286 54.55 15.47 17.72
N GLY A 287 55.06 15.72 16.51
CA GLY A 287 54.98 14.81 15.36
C GLY A 287 53.99 15.25 14.28
N LEU A 288 53.53 14.28 13.46
CA LEU A 288 52.65 14.54 12.34
C LEU A 288 51.28 15.07 12.80
N GLU A 289 50.84 16.16 12.19
CA GLU A 289 49.52 16.77 12.44
C GLU A 289 48.40 15.79 12.10
N LYS A 290 47.59 15.45 13.11
CA LYS A 290 46.43 14.58 12.97
C LYS A 290 45.19 15.31 13.46
N LYS A 291 44.13 15.26 12.66
CA LYS A 291 42.80 15.73 13.08
C LYS A 291 42.19 14.74 14.05
N PHE A 292 41.57 15.27 15.10
CA PHE A 292 40.73 14.50 16.02
C PHE A 292 39.40 15.24 16.20
N PHE A 293 38.41 14.56 16.78
CA PHE A 293 37.05 15.08 16.87
C PHE A 293 36.55 15.05 18.31
N VAL A 294 36.01 16.17 18.76
CA VAL A 294 35.26 16.30 20.01
C VAL A 294 33.78 16.32 19.65
N ASN A 295 33.04 15.33 20.13
CA ASN A 295 31.62 15.17 19.82
C ASN A 295 30.80 15.09 21.10
N GLU A 296 29.49 15.25 20.95
CA GLU A 296 28.54 14.83 22.00
C GLU A 296 28.54 13.31 22.16
N HIS A 297 28.39 12.85 23.39
CA HIS A 297 28.31 11.43 23.67
C HIS A 297 26.90 10.89 23.41
N LEU A 298 26.70 10.34 22.22
CA LEU A 298 25.44 9.72 21.81
C LEU A 298 25.33 8.24 22.20
N THR A 299 24.11 7.75 22.41
CA THR A 299 23.84 6.31 22.53
C THR A 299 24.26 5.56 21.25
N PRO A 300 24.55 4.24 21.31
CA PRO A 300 24.89 3.45 20.13
C PRO A 300 23.84 3.57 19.01
N GLU A 301 22.56 3.57 19.36
CA GLU A 301 21.43 3.75 18.44
C GLU A 301 21.47 5.13 17.77
N ASN A 302 21.64 6.20 18.54
CA ASN A 302 21.73 7.57 18.01
C ASN A 302 23.00 7.78 17.17
N LYS A 303 24.13 7.14 17.53
CA LYS A 303 25.35 7.14 16.69
C LYS A 303 25.10 6.43 15.36
N GLN A 304 24.39 5.30 15.38
CA GLN A 304 24.04 4.58 14.15
C GLN A 304 23.08 5.40 13.28
N LEU A 305 22.08 6.03 13.89
CA LEU A 305 21.16 6.94 13.22
C LEU A 305 21.93 8.08 12.56
N LEU A 306 22.76 8.81 13.30
CA LEU A 306 23.59 9.89 12.78
C LEU A 306 24.47 9.41 11.62
N LYS A 307 25.05 8.21 11.69
CA LYS A 307 25.84 7.63 10.61
C LYS A 307 24.99 7.35 9.37
N LYS A 308 23.80 6.76 9.53
CA LYS A 308 22.85 6.53 8.43
C LYS A 308 22.44 7.87 7.80
N THR A 309 22.04 8.85 8.59
CA THR A 309 21.66 10.19 8.13
C THR A 309 22.80 10.89 7.40
N LYS A 310 24.04 10.82 7.90
CA LYS A 310 25.21 11.38 7.20
C LYS A 310 25.49 10.68 5.87
N LYS A 311 25.37 9.34 5.82
CA LYS A 311 25.54 8.58 4.58
C LYS A 311 24.45 8.90 3.56
N PHE A 312 23.22 9.06 4.02
CA PHE A 312 22.08 9.47 3.22
C PHE A 312 22.24 10.89 2.69
N ARG A 313 22.68 11.83 3.53
CA ARG A 313 23.04 13.22 3.18
C ARG A 313 24.03 13.27 2.02
N THR A 314 25.13 12.50 2.10
CA THR A 314 26.16 12.46 1.04
C THR A 314 25.64 11.84 -0.26
N LYS A 315 24.68 10.89 -0.19
CA LYS A 315 24.11 10.24 -1.37
C LYS A 315 23.05 11.07 -2.11
N ARG A 316 22.37 11.99 -1.44
CA ARG A 316 21.21 12.73 -1.98
C ARG A 316 21.38 14.25 -2.00
N SER A 317 22.60 14.76 -1.78
CA SER A 317 22.88 16.22 -1.80
C SER A 317 21.91 17.03 -0.93
N ILE A 318 21.51 16.49 0.23
CA ILE A 318 20.57 17.18 1.12
C ILE A 318 21.32 18.30 1.84
N GLN A 319 21.00 19.54 1.50
CA GLN A 319 21.48 20.72 2.21
C GLN A 319 20.85 20.77 3.61
N VAL A 320 21.68 20.98 4.63
CA VAL A 320 21.18 21.26 5.98
C VAL A 320 20.92 22.75 6.06
N LEU A 321 19.66 23.13 6.26
CA LEU A 321 19.21 24.53 6.37
C LEU A 321 19.56 25.12 7.75
N TYR A 322 20.86 25.15 8.08
CA TYR A 322 21.35 25.87 9.25
C TYR A 322 21.05 27.36 9.09
N GLY A 323 20.45 27.98 10.11
CA GLY A 323 20.06 29.39 10.05
C GLY A 323 18.62 29.64 9.62
N TYR A 324 17.82 28.59 9.45
CA TYR A 324 16.38 28.69 9.16
C TYR A 324 15.54 28.17 10.33
N ASP A 325 14.36 28.74 10.50
CA ASP A 325 13.24 28.15 11.23
C ASP A 325 12.41 27.31 10.25
N ILE A 326 12.11 26.07 10.62
CA ILE A 326 11.51 25.07 9.74
C ILE A 326 10.09 24.78 10.23
N LEU A 327 9.11 25.03 9.37
CA LEU A 327 7.71 24.64 9.56
C LEU A 327 7.42 23.48 8.61
N ARG A 328 6.89 22.37 9.12
CA ARG A 328 6.74 21.15 8.34
C ARG A 328 5.43 20.44 8.67
N HIS A 329 4.72 20.02 7.63
CA HIS A 329 3.60 19.10 7.71
C HIS A 329 3.99 17.81 6.98
N ASP A 330 4.28 16.77 7.74
CA ASP A 330 4.63 15.47 7.17
C ASP A 330 3.41 14.78 6.55
N ARG A 331 3.67 13.98 5.51
CA ARG A 331 2.69 13.05 4.94
C ARG A 331 2.16 12.11 6.03
N ASN A 332 0.85 11.88 6.03
CA ASN A 332 0.18 11.00 6.98
C ASN A 332 -0.79 10.04 6.24
N PRO A 333 -1.32 9.00 6.93
CA PRO A 333 -2.22 8.03 6.31
C PRO A 333 -3.53 8.62 5.76
N GLU A 334 -3.97 9.77 6.29
CA GLU A 334 -5.17 10.47 5.81
C GLU A 334 -4.92 11.17 4.47
N THR A 335 -3.69 11.61 4.23
CA THR A 335 -3.30 12.39 3.05
C THR A 335 -2.71 11.53 1.93
N SER A 336 -2.16 10.36 2.24
CA SER A 336 -1.51 9.50 1.24
C SER A 336 -1.44 8.03 1.62
N LYS A 337 -1.52 7.15 0.62
CA LYS A 337 -1.27 5.70 0.75
C LYS A 337 0.21 5.31 0.68
N LYS A 338 1.11 6.27 0.43
CA LYS A 338 2.56 6.02 0.26
C LYS A 338 3.24 5.91 1.63
N THR A 339 4.15 4.96 1.77
CA THR A 339 4.86 4.63 3.02
C THR A 339 6.24 5.29 3.17
N LEU A 340 6.69 6.06 2.17
CA LEU A 340 8.03 6.66 2.11
C LEU A 340 7.94 8.19 2.05
N GLY A 341 8.39 8.87 3.11
CA GLY A 341 8.63 10.33 3.21
C GLY A 341 7.56 11.24 2.62
N GLY A 342 7.87 12.52 2.43
CA GLY A 342 6.98 13.52 1.81
C GLY A 342 6.28 14.43 2.83
N GLY A 343 5.44 15.33 2.33
CA GLY A 343 4.92 16.45 3.09
C GLY A 343 5.30 17.79 2.48
N VAL A 344 4.88 18.83 3.17
CA VAL A 344 5.18 20.22 2.84
C VAL A 344 6.14 20.81 3.87
N LEU A 345 7.09 21.62 3.41
CA LEU A 345 8.10 22.23 4.26
C LEU A 345 8.32 23.69 3.83
N LEU A 346 8.19 24.60 4.81
CA LEU A 346 8.51 26.00 4.69
C LEU A 346 9.73 26.31 5.55
N CYS A 347 10.71 27.01 4.98
CA CYS A 347 11.91 27.44 5.67
C CYS A 347 12.03 28.95 5.64
N ALA A 348 11.97 29.57 6.82
CA ALA A 348 12.16 31.00 6.99
C ALA A 348 13.55 31.27 7.55
N SER A 349 14.29 32.22 6.98
CA SER A 349 15.56 32.65 7.57
C SER A 349 15.34 33.09 9.02
N LYS A 350 16.25 32.76 9.95
CA LYS A 350 16.15 33.18 11.36
C LYS A 350 16.17 34.71 11.56
N ASN A 351 16.56 35.44 10.53
CA ASN A 351 16.53 36.90 10.48
C ASN A 351 15.13 37.45 10.12
N LEU A 352 14.21 36.59 9.71
CA LEU A 352 12.81 36.90 9.41
C LEU A 352 11.93 36.32 10.52
N GLN A 353 11.05 37.14 11.08
CA GLN A 353 10.07 36.65 12.05
C GLN A 353 8.91 36.00 11.29
N ILE A 354 8.59 34.77 11.67
CA ILE A 354 7.45 34.03 11.14
C ILE A 354 6.68 33.38 12.29
N LEU A 355 5.36 33.40 12.22
CA LEU A 355 4.45 32.79 13.18
C LEU A 355 3.72 31.63 12.50
N HIS A 356 3.83 30.43 13.05
CA HIS A 356 3.13 29.26 12.51
C HIS A 356 1.66 29.25 12.94
N GLN A 357 0.74 29.02 12.00
CA GLN A 357 -0.70 29.01 12.23
C GLN A 357 -1.21 27.57 12.32
N HIS A 358 -1.06 26.97 13.50
CA HIS A 358 -1.40 25.55 13.73
C HIS A 358 -2.88 25.22 13.50
N ASP A 359 -3.77 26.20 13.67
CA ASP A 359 -5.22 25.99 13.61
C ASP A 359 -5.78 26.10 12.18
N TRP A 360 -4.99 26.56 11.21
CA TRP A 360 -5.43 26.76 9.82
C TRP A 360 -5.28 25.50 8.97
N VAL A 361 -5.54 24.34 9.57
CA VAL A 361 -5.42 23.04 8.90
C VAL A 361 -6.50 22.92 7.82
N CYS A 362 -6.11 22.36 6.68
CA CYS A 362 -7.01 21.96 5.59
C CYS A 362 -7.16 20.43 5.64
N PRO A 363 -8.30 19.89 6.11
CA PRO A 363 -8.52 18.44 6.16
C PRO A 363 -8.21 17.75 4.84
N GLY A 364 -7.43 16.66 4.91
CA GLY A 364 -7.01 15.91 3.74
C GLY A 364 -6.06 16.68 2.83
N VAL A 365 -5.36 17.72 3.27
CA VAL A 365 -4.36 18.43 2.46
C VAL A 365 -3.05 18.50 3.24
N GLU A 366 -1.94 18.23 2.56
CA GLU A 366 -0.62 18.48 3.15
C GLU A 366 -0.38 20.00 3.04
N SER A 367 -0.56 20.75 4.12
CA SER A 367 -0.46 22.22 4.10
C SER A 367 0.28 22.79 5.31
N VAL A 368 1.04 23.87 5.11
CA VAL A 368 1.65 24.67 6.18
C VAL A 368 1.20 26.11 6.02
N TRP A 369 0.70 26.71 7.11
CA TRP A 369 0.27 28.10 7.12
C TRP A 369 1.09 28.92 8.10
N ALA A 370 1.49 30.11 7.69
CA ALA A 370 2.34 30.97 8.49
C ALA A 370 2.05 32.45 8.24
N THR A 371 2.35 33.29 9.22
CA THR A 371 2.19 34.75 9.14
C THR A 371 3.54 35.43 9.33
N ILE A 372 3.88 36.34 8.42
CA ILE A 372 4.92 37.35 8.62
C ILE A 372 4.23 38.58 9.24
N PRO A 373 4.56 38.95 10.48
CA PRO A 373 3.90 40.06 11.15
C PRO A 373 4.21 41.40 10.50
N ALA A 374 3.22 42.29 10.49
CA ALA A 374 3.33 43.64 9.95
C ALA A 374 4.51 44.44 10.53
N GLU A 375 4.91 44.18 11.78
CA GLU A 375 6.04 44.88 12.41
C GLU A 375 7.39 44.58 11.71
N THR A 376 7.46 43.54 10.90
CA THR A 376 8.64 43.19 10.12
C THR A 376 8.58 43.69 8.68
N LEU A 377 7.51 44.39 8.31
CA LEU A 377 7.22 44.82 6.95
C LEU A 377 7.24 46.35 6.80
N HIS A 378 7.83 46.85 5.71
CA HIS A 378 7.81 48.26 5.29
C HIS A 378 6.47 48.64 4.63
N ILE A 379 5.34 48.19 5.19
CA ILE A 379 4.02 48.42 4.60
C ILE A 379 3.21 49.42 5.43
N GLN A 380 2.71 50.46 4.76
CA GLN A 380 1.76 51.39 5.37
C GLN A 380 0.47 50.65 5.75
N GLY A 381 -0.04 50.90 6.96
CA GLY A 381 -1.30 50.31 7.44
C GLY A 381 -1.16 49.05 8.30
N ARG A 382 0.06 48.66 8.71
CA ARG A 382 0.32 47.52 9.63
C ARG A 382 -0.40 46.22 9.23
N ARG A 383 -0.28 45.86 7.96
CA ARG A 383 -0.86 44.63 7.39
C ARG A 383 0.10 43.46 7.50
N ASN A 384 -0.41 42.29 7.86
CA ASN A 384 0.40 41.08 7.87
C ASN A 384 0.50 40.47 6.47
N VAL A 385 1.44 39.54 6.29
CA VAL A 385 1.48 38.66 5.10
C VAL A 385 1.26 37.23 5.56
N HIS A 386 0.16 36.63 5.12
CA HIS A 386 -0.18 35.24 5.36
C HIS A 386 0.30 34.37 4.21
N ILE A 387 1.06 33.33 4.52
CA ILE A 387 1.61 32.37 3.56
C ILE A 387 0.92 31.04 3.78
N GLY A 388 0.27 30.52 2.74
CA GLY A 388 -0.25 29.15 2.69
C GLY A 388 0.59 28.34 1.70
N LEU A 389 1.31 27.33 2.19
CA LEU A 389 2.06 26.40 1.34
C LEU A 389 1.28 25.10 1.23
N ILE A 390 0.89 24.74 0.01
CA ILE A 390 -0.06 23.65 -0.28
C ILE A 390 0.60 22.54 -1.10
N TYR A 391 0.32 21.30 -0.74
CA TYR A 391 0.45 20.15 -1.63
C TYR A 391 -0.88 19.39 -1.65
N ALA A 392 -1.54 19.42 -2.81
CA ALA A 392 -2.77 18.68 -3.06
C ALA A 392 -2.43 17.47 -3.96
N PRO A 393 -2.42 16.23 -3.43
CA PRO A 393 -2.09 15.05 -4.24
C PRO A 393 -3.03 14.84 -5.43
N PRO A 394 -2.53 14.31 -6.57
CA PRO A 394 -3.31 14.09 -7.81
C PRO A 394 -4.25 12.87 -7.74
N ASP A 395 -4.88 12.60 -6.60
CA ASP A 395 -5.75 11.44 -6.41
C ASP A 395 -7.24 11.76 -6.64
N ASN A 396 -8.09 10.75 -6.48
CA ASN A 396 -9.53 10.89 -6.65
C ASN A 396 -10.20 11.80 -5.61
N LEU A 397 -9.49 12.19 -4.55
CA LEU A 397 -9.99 13.12 -3.53
C LEU A 397 -9.64 14.58 -3.84
N LEU A 398 -8.89 14.85 -4.91
CA LEU A 398 -8.48 16.20 -5.30
C LEU A 398 -9.62 17.24 -5.28
N PRO A 399 -10.84 16.97 -5.81
CA PRO A 399 -11.95 17.94 -5.72
C PRO A 399 -12.30 18.32 -4.27
N ALA A 400 -12.36 17.33 -3.36
CA ALA A 400 -12.64 17.58 -1.94
C ALA A 400 -11.50 18.36 -1.26
N ARG A 401 -10.26 18.10 -1.66
CA ARG A 401 -9.06 18.83 -1.18
C ARG A 401 -9.09 20.29 -1.61
N ILE A 402 -9.45 20.59 -2.86
CA ILE A 402 -9.62 21.97 -3.34
C ILE A 402 -10.74 22.70 -2.59
N ASN A 403 -11.86 22.04 -2.31
CA ASN A 403 -12.91 22.62 -1.48
C ASN A 403 -12.44 22.90 -0.05
N SER A 404 -11.67 21.98 0.54
CA SER A 404 -11.06 22.14 1.87
C SER A 404 -10.15 23.39 1.95
N ILE A 405 -9.31 23.58 0.92
CA ILE A 405 -8.48 24.79 0.77
C ILE A 405 -9.36 26.04 0.63
N SER A 406 -10.41 25.97 -0.19
CA SER A 406 -11.32 27.10 -0.44
C SER A 406 -12.03 27.55 0.83
N THR A 407 -12.57 26.62 1.63
CA THR A 407 -13.21 26.92 2.91
C THR A 407 -12.24 27.61 3.85
N ARG A 408 -11.02 27.07 4.00
CA ARG A 408 -10.02 27.68 4.89
C ARG A 408 -9.59 29.07 4.41
N LEU A 409 -9.37 29.22 3.10
CA LEU A 409 -9.01 30.50 2.51
C LEU A 409 -10.11 31.55 2.76
N ALA A 410 -11.39 31.19 2.57
CA ALA A 410 -12.51 32.09 2.82
C ALA A 410 -12.59 32.55 4.27
N GLU A 411 -12.36 31.65 5.24
CA GLU A 411 -12.28 32.01 6.65
C GLU A 411 -11.14 33.00 6.94
N ILE A 412 -9.94 32.75 6.39
CA ILE A 412 -8.79 33.64 6.56
C ILE A 412 -9.07 35.02 5.96
N ILE A 413 -9.63 35.09 4.75
CA ILE A 413 -10.00 36.35 4.10
C ILE A 413 -11.05 37.10 4.94
N SER A 414 -12.02 36.39 5.50
CA SER A 414 -13.05 37.00 6.35
C SER A 414 -12.48 37.54 7.66
N LEU A 415 -11.50 36.87 8.25
CA LEU A 415 -10.86 37.30 9.49
C LEU A 415 -9.85 38.44 9.28
N TYR A 416 -9.17 38.44 8.13
CA TYR A 416 -8.08 39.36 7.82
C TYR A 416 -8.27 40.04 6.45
N PRO A 417 -9.36 40.80 6.24
CA PRO A 417 -9.75 41.30 4.91
C PRO A 417 -8.79 42.33 4.30
N ASN A 418 -7.93 42.93 5.11
CA ASN A 418 -6.97 43.94 4.68
C ASN A 418 -5.53 43.42 4.56
N ASP A 419 -5.27 42.20 5.03
CA ASP A 419 -3.93 41.62 5.05
C ASP A 419 -3.56 41.04 3.68
N TYR A 420 -2.27 40.83 3.47
CA TYR A 420 -1.79 40.20 2.26
C TYR A 420 -1.81 38.69 2.38
N ILE A 421 -2.13 38.01 1.29
CA ILE A 421 -2.17 36.55 1.22
C ILE A 421 -1.27 36.11 0.08
N LEU A 422 -0.44 35.12 0.36
CA LEU A 422 0.39 34.40 -0.59
C LEU A 422 0.09 32.90 -0.45
N LEU A 423 -0.77 32.39 -1.32
CA LEU A 423 -1.13 30.98 -1.37
C LEU A 423 -0.34 30.32 -2.51
N THR A 424 0.54 29.39 -2.19
CA THR A 424 1.48 28.82 -3.15
C THR A 424 1.66 27.32 -2.95
N GLY A 425 2.06 26.61 -4.01
CA GLY A 425 2.48 25.23 -3.94
C GLY A 425 1.95 24.38 -5.09
N ASP A 426 2.07 23.06 -4.95
CA ASP A 426 1.67 22.11 -5.98
C ASP A 426 0.21 21.67 -5.77
N PHE A 427 -0.68 22.22 -6.59
CA PHE A 427 -2.09 21.90 -6.55
C PHE A 427 -2.45 20.66 -7.37
N ASN A 428 -1.52 20.14 -8.17
CA ASN A 428 -1.74 19.06 -9.12
C ASN A 428 -2.99 19.22 -9.99
N LEU A 429 -3.42 20.45 -10.27
CA LEU A 429 -4.61 20.72 -11.10
C LEU A 429 -4.27 20.46 -12.57
N PRO A 430 -4.80 19.37 -13.18
CA PRO A 430 -4.48 19.04 -14.56
C PRO A 430 -5.33 19.87 -15.52
N ASN A 431 -4.88 20.00 -16.77
CA ASN A 431 -5.70 20.47 -17.89
C ASN A 431 -6.20 21.92 -17.76
N ILE A 432 -5.49 22.75 -16.99
CA ILE A 432 -5.72 24.20 -16.90
C ILE A 432 -4.57 24.90 -17.60
N THR A 433 -4.90 25.69 -18.62
CA THR A 433 -3.94 26.58 -19.26
C THR A 433 -4.13 27.98 -18.70
N TRP A 434 -3.18 28.45 -17.93
CA TRP A 434 -3.19 29.81 -17.36
C TRP A 434 -2.78 30.79 -18.45
N SER A 435 -3.63 31.78 -18.73
CA SER A 435 -3.33 32.91 -19.62
C SER A 435 -3.43 34.21 -18.83
N GLU A 436 -2.87 35.31 -19.36
CA GLU A 436 -2.85 36.63 -18.70
C GLU A 436 -4.25 37.17 -18.38
N SER A 437 -5.30 36.68 -19.06
CA SER A 437 -6.67 37.17 -18.89
C SER A 437 -7.55 36.20 -18.10
N TRP A 438 -7.52 34.90 -18.44
CA TRP A 438 -8.41 33.89 -17.85
C TRP A 438 -7.80 32.47 -17.93
N PRO A 439 -8.06 31.59 -16.95
CA PRO A 439 -7.72 30.18 -17.06
C PRO A 439 -8.59 29.52 -18.13
N ALA A 440 -7.95 28.90 -19.12
CA ALA A 440 -8.63 28.06 -20.10
C ALA A 440 -8.69 26.62 -19.57
N ILE A 441 -9.88 26.18 -19.18
CA ILE A 441 -10.13 24.78 -18.80
C ILE A 441 -10.24 23.95 -20.08
N GLN A 442 -9.35 22.98 -20.26
CA GLN A 442 -9.46 22.05 -21.38
C GLN A 442 -10.64 21.09 -21.12
N ARG A 443 -11.46 20.80 -22.15
CA ARG A 443 -12.70 19.97 -22.05
C ARG A 443 -12.44 18.47 -21.78
N ARG A 444 -11.53 18.13 -20.86
CA ARG A 444 -11.17 16.78 -20.44
C ARG A 444 -10.99 16.77 -18.92
N GLY A 445 -11.79 15.98 -18.20
CA GLY A 445 -11.67 15.82 -16.75
C GLY A 445 -13.00 15.51 -16.06
N SER A 446 -12.96 15.33 -14.73
CA SER A 446 -14.14 15.18 -13.88
C SER A 446 -14.85 16.54 -13.74
N VAL A 447 -16.18 16.53 -13.83
CA VAL A 447 -17.02 17.72 -13.65
C VAL A 447 -16.91 18.25 -12.22
N GLU A 448 -16.77 17.35 -11.24
CA GLU A 448 -16.57 17.69 -9.84
C GLU A 448 -15.28 18.48 -9.62
N LEU A 449 -14.18 18.07 -10.27
CA LEU A 449 -12.91 18.80 -10.19
C LEU A 449 -13.01 20.18 -10.84
N GLN A 450 -13.67 20.27 -11.99
CA GLN A 450 -13.87 21.55 -12.69
C GLN A 450 -14.69 22.52 -11.84
N ASN A 451 -15.77 22.05 -11.22
CA ASN A 451 -16.59 22.86 -10.33
C ASN A 451 -15.82 23.30 -9.08
N ALA A 452 -15.07 22.39 -8.45
CA ALA A 452 -14.24 22.72 -7.30
C ALA A 452 -13.18 23.79 -7.66
N PHE A 453 -12.55 23.66 -8.82
CA PHE A 453 -11.60 24.65 -9.33
C PHE A 453 -12.25 26.00 -9.60
N LEU A 454 -13.39 26.04 -10.30
CA LEU A 454 -14.09 27.29 -10.61
C LEU A 454 -14.50 28.03 -9.34
N ASN A 455 -15.08 27.33 -8.36
CA ASN A 455 -15.44 27.93 -7.07
C ASN A 455 -14.22 28.48 -6.32
N PHE A 456 -13.11 27.74 -6.32
CA PHE A 456 -11.86 28.20 -5.74
C PHE A 456 -11.32 29.45 -6.46
N TYR A 457 -11.34 29.45 -7.78
CA TYR A 457 -10.85 30.56 -8.59
C TYR A 457 -11.72 31.82 -8.45
N ASP A 458 -13.04 31.66 -8.39
CA ASP A 458 -13.98 32.76 -8.15
C ASP A 458 -13.76 33.38 -6.76
N LEU A 459 -13.51 32.55 -5.74
CA LEU A 459 -13.12 33.02 -4.40
C LEU A 459 -11.81 33.82 -4.46
N CYS A 460 -10.78 33.31 -5.15
CA CYS A 460 -9.52 34.03 -5.33
C CYS A 460 -9.73 35.39 -6.01
N ASN A 461 -10.51 35.42 -7.09
CA ASN A 461 -10.82 36.66 -7.82
C ASN A 461 -11.57 37.67 -6.95
N LEU A 462 -12.59 37.22 -6.20
CA LEU A 462 -13.37 38.09 -5.31
C LEU A 462 -12.49 38.73 -4.22
N ALA A 463 -11.48 37.99 -3.75
CA ALA A 463 -10.52 38.47 -2.76
C ALA A 463 -9.29 39.17 -3.36
N GLY A 464 -9.24 39.34 -4.69
CA GLY A 464 -8.14 40.00 -5.38
C GLY A 464 -6.84 39.19 -5.44
N LEU A 465 -6.88 37.89 -5.19
CA LEU A 465 -5.73 37.00 -5.34
C LEU A 465 -5.56 36.63 -6.82
N LYS A 466 -4.54 37.21 -7.46
CA LYS A 466 -4.17 36.90 -8.83
C LYS A 466 -3.21 35.72 -8.87
N GLN A 467 -3.36 34.85 -9.87
CA GLN A 467 -2.34 33.85 -10.16
C GLN A 467 -1.13 34.57 -10.80
N GLN A 468 0.05 34.48 -10.17
CA GLN A 468 1.28 35.20 -10.61
C GLN A 468 2.26 34.32 -11.41
N ASN A 469 2.17 32.99 -11.33
CA ASN A 469 3.12 32.08 -11.98
C ASN A 469 2.71 31.70 -13.42
N THR A 470 3.46 32.17 -14.42
CA THR A 470 3.27 31.81 -15.83
C THR A 470 4.29 30.79 -16.35
N ILE A 471 5.15 30.24 -15.48
CA ILE A 471 6.21 29.32 -15.87
C ILE A 471 5.64 27.93 -16.13
N PHE A 472 5.92 27.39 -17.32
CA PHE A 472 5.52 26.05 -17.72
C PHE A 472 6.52 24.98 -17.28
N ASN A 473 6.01 23.80 -16.99
CA ASN A 473 6.83 22.59 -16.85
C ASN A 473 7.14 21.94 -18.22
N CYS A 474 7.76 20.75 -18.21
CA CYS A 474 8.11 20.03 -19.43
C CYS A 474 6.93 19.57 -20.32
N LYS A 475 5.67 19.74 -19.88
CA LYS A 475 4.44 19.34 -20.58
C LYS A 475 3.45 20.50 -20.77
N PRO A 476 3.94 21.67 -21.20
CA PRO A 476 3.25 22.99 -21.14
C PRO A 476 2.13 23.16 -20.09
N ASN A 477 2.31 22.62 -18.89
CA ASN A 477 1.34 22.71 -17.80
C ASN A 477 1.94 23.53 -16.65
N THR A 478 1.10 24.16 -15.85
CA THR A 478 1.49 24.86 -14.62
C THR A 478 0.76 24.21 -13.46
N LEU A 479 1.46 23.34 -12.73
CA LEU A 479 0.93 22.61 -11.57
C LEU A 479 1.20 23.35 -10.26
N ASP A 480 2.36 24.01 -10.19
CA ASP A 480 2.76 24.87 -9.10
C ASP A 480 2.08 26.24 -9.26
N LEU A 481 1.04 26.47 -8.48
CA LEU A 481 0.25 27.70 -8.54
C LEU A 481 0.69 28.66 -7.46
N LEU A 482 0.63 29.94 -7.77
CA LEU A 482 0.94 31.02 -6.85
C LEU A 482 -0.16 32.05 -6.97
N PHE A 483 -0.97 32.20 -5.93
CA PHE A 483 -2.03 33.18 -5.82
C PHE A 483 -1.67 34.25 -4.79
N SER A 484 -1.74 35.52 -5.17
CA SER A 484 -1.48 36.60 -4.23
C SER A 484 -2.23 37.88 -4.58
N ASN A 485 -2.59 38.64 -3.55
CA ASN A 485 -3.03 40.03 -3.67
C ASN A 485 -1.86 41.03 -3.61
N ILE A 486 -0.62 40.53 -3.64
CA ILE A 486 0.61 41.29 -3.91
C ILE A 486 1.01 41.00 -5.36
N ASP A 487 1.29 42.05 -6.12
CA ASP A 487 1.83 41.92 -7.49
C ASP A 487 3.35 41.75 -7.45
N PHE A 488 3.86 40.72 -8.12
CA PHE A 488 5.30 40.45 -8.25
C PHE A 488 5.59 39.53 -9.45
N GLU A 489 6.83 39.58 -9.94
CA GLU A 489 7.28 38.73 -11.05
C GLU A 489 7.83 37.39 -10.54
N VAL A 490 7.47 36.31 -11.22
CA VAL A 490 7.96 34.96 -10.95
C VAL A 490 8.94 34.55 -12.04
N HIS A 491 10.13 34.10 -11.63
CA HIS A 491 11.20 33.66 -12.51
C HIS A 491 11.60 32.21 -12.18
N HIS A 492 12.24 31.55 -13.15
CA HIS A 492 12.87 30.25 -12.92
C HIS A 492 14.16 30.47 -12.12
N SER A 493 14.36 29.72 -11.05
CA SER A 493 15.52 29.91 -10.17
C SER A 493 16.80 29.44 -10.83
N SER A 494 17.80 30.32 -10.83
CA SER A 494 19.14 29.98 -11.35
C SER A 494 19.95 29.09 -10.39
N LEU A 495 19.55 29.01 -9.11
CA LEU A 495 20.26 28.31 -8.05
C LEU A 495 19.28 27.51 -7.17
N PRO A 496 18.68 26.43 -7.70
CA PRO A 496 17.71 25.64 -6.96
C PRO A 496 18.36 24.96 -5.75
N LEU A 497 17.68 25.02 -4.59
CA LEU A 497 18.16 24.42 -3.33
C LEU A 497 18.18 22.88 -3.36
N VAL A 498 17.33 22.29 -4.20
CA VAL A 498 17.21 20.84 -4.42
C VAL A 498 17.27 20.55 -5.91
N SER A 499 17.66 19.33 -6.29
CA SER A 499 17.59 18.91 -7.69
C SER A 499 16.18 19.09 -8.24
N GLU A 500 16.06 19.81 -9.37
CA GLU A 500 14.77 20.10 -9.98
C GLU A 500 14.08 18.84 -10.50
N ASP A 501 12.75 18.80 -10.33
CA ASP A 501 11.88 17.86 -11.02
C ASP A 501 11.42 18.50 -12.34
N LYS A 502 11.50 17.74 -13.44
CA LYS A 502 11.04 18.19 -14.76
C LYS A 502 9.56 18.62 -14.79
N TYR A 503 8.75 18.16 -13.86
CA TYR A 503 7.33 18.54 -13.75
C TYR A 503 7.09 19.73 -12.82
N HIS A 504 8.05 20.05 -11.95
CA HIS A 504 7.97 21.10 -10.92
C HIS A 504 9.23 21.99 -10.99
N PRO A 505 9.26 22.98 -11.89
CA PRO A 505 10.37 23.91 -12.01
C PRO A 505 10.57 24.68 -10.69
N CYS A 506 11.83 25.02 -10.36
CA CYS A 506 12.10 25.83 -9.18
C CYS A 506 11.70 27.30 -9.45
N LEU A 507 10.75 27.81 -8.67
CA LEU A 507 10.22 29.17 -8.81
C LEU A 507 10.89 30.11 -7.82
N GLU A 508 11.24 31.31 -8.28
CA GLU A 508 11.86 32.37 -7.49
C GLU A 508 11.15 33.70 -7.75
N PHE A 509 10.94 34.50 -6.71
CA PHE A 509 10.32 35.82 -6.79
C PHE A 509 10.88 36.71 -5.68
N ASP A 510 10.95 38.01 -5.92
CA ASP A 510 11.51 38.99 -4.98
C ASP A 510 10.42 39.88 -4.36
N LEU A 511 10.28 39.77 -3.03
CA LEU A 511 9.42 40.61 -2.21
C LEU A 511 10.22 41.44 -1.19
N SER A 512 11.53 41.63 -1.42
CA SER A 512 12.43 42.33 -0.50
C SER A 512 12.02 43.78 -0.23
N TYR A 513 11.34 44.41 -1.18
CA TYR A 513 10.78 45.77 -1.02
C TYR A 513 9.74 45.87 0.10
N LEU A 514 9.13 44.74 0.51
CA LEU A 514 8.18 44.68 1.62
C LEU A 514 8.86 44.54 2.99
N LEU A 515 10.15 44.17 3.08
CA LEU A 515 10.79 43.78 4.34
C LEU A 515 11.57 44.91 5.00
N ILE A 516 11.48 45.03 6.34
CA ILE A 516 12.31 45.96 7.11
C ILE A 516 13.75 45.46 7.20
N ARG A 517 14.73 46.25 6.74
CA ARG A 517 16.16 45.86 6.73
C ARG A 517 16.77 45.56 8.11
N ASN A 518 16.11 45.97 9.19
CA ASN A 518 16.65 45.93 10.56
C ASN A 518 15.87 44.99 11.51
N THR A 519 15.26 43.92 10.99
CA THR A 519 14.56 42.88 11.79
C THR A 519 15.55 41.96 12.52
N GLN A 520 16.56 42.50 13.21
CA GLN A 520 17.35 41.67 14.10
C GLN A 520 16.47 41.20 15.25
N ARG A 521 16.10 39.91 15.20
CA ARG A 521 15.53 39.20 16.33
C ARG A 521 16.43 39.46 17.55
N LYS A 522 15.88 39.94 18.67
CA LYS A 522 16.57 39.75 19.96
C LYS A 522 16.81 38.24 20.08
N PRO A 523 18.04 37.77 20.26
CA PRO A 523 18.33 36.35 20.29
C PRO A 523 17.45 35.73 21.37
N THR A 524 16.55 34.83 20.96
CA THR A 524 15.83 33.98 21.89
C THR A 524 16.90 33.27 22.72
N LYS A 525 16.93 33.51 24.04
CA LYS A 525 17.78 32.77 24.97
C LYS A 525 17.34 31.31 24.97
N GLY A 526 17.90 30.53 24.07
CA GLY A 526 17.62 29.11 23.93
C GLY A 526 18.05 28.59 22.57
N PRO A 527 18.96 27.61 22.49
CA PRO A 527 19.12 26.85 21.27
C PRO A 527 17.79 26.16 20.95
N ASN A 528 17.27 26.37 19.73
CA ASN A 528 16.26 25.49 19.13
C ASN A 528 16.90 24.11 18.99
N PHE A 529 16.79 23.31 20.04
CA PHE A 529 17.01 21.88 19.98
C PHE A 529 15.93 21.31 19.06
N LEU A 530 16.31 20.36 18.19
CA LEU A 530 15.39 19.37 17.61
C LEU A 530 14.70 18.65 18.79
N LYS A 531 13.68 19.28 19.37
CA LYS A 531 13.13 18.87 20.67
C LYS A 531 12.10 17.75 20.54
N GLU A 532 11.67 17.43 19.33
CA GLU A 532 10.65 16.41 19.08
C GLU A 532 10.91 15.66 17.77
N CYS A 533 12.17 15.35 17.45
CA CYS A 533 12.41 14.32 16.44
C CYS A 533 11.92 13.00 17.03
N ASP A 534 10.75 12.53 16.59
CA ASP A 534 10.33 11.16 16.83
C ASP A 534 11.33 10.23 16.15
N TYR A 535 12.27 9.75 16.96
CA TYR A 535 13.34 8.86 16.52
C TYR A 535 12.77 7.57 15.91
N SER A 536 11.55 7.17 16.28
CA SER A 536 10.89 5.99 15.73
C SER A 536 10.45 6.20 14.27
N LYS A 537 9.92 7.38 13.91
CA LYS A 537 9.63 7.78 12.52
C LYS A 537 10.90 7.89 11.67
N THR A 538 11.94 8.52 12.22
CA THR A 538 13.20 8.74 11.49
C THR A 538 13.93 7.43 11.16
N ILE A 539 13.79 6.40 12.00
CA ILE A 539 14.37 5.06 11.76
C ILE A 539 13.64 4.30 10.64
N LYS A 540 12.30 4.43 10.53
CA LYS A 540 11.52 3.82 9.43
C LYS A 540 11.91 4.41 8.07
N ASP A 541 12.13 5.72 8.00
CA ASP A 541 12.55 6.41 6.77
C ASP A 541 14.00 6.11 6.33
N LEU A 542 14.84 5.60 7.24
CA LEU A 542 16.25 5.25 6.99
C LEU A 542 16.50 3.73 6.89
N ALA A 543 15.43 2.92 6.90
CA ALA A 543 15.49 1.46 6.79
C ALA A 543 15.38 0.95 5.34
N TYR A 544 15.15 1.83 4.37
CA TYR A 544 15.19 1.59 2.92
C TYR A 544 16.17 2.55 2.24
#